data_AF-A0A370P2R3-F1
#
_entry.id   AF-A0A370P2R3-F1
#
_cell.length_a   1.000
_cell.length_b   1.000
_cell.length_c   1.000
_cell.angle_alpha   90.00
_cell.angle_beta   90.00
_cell.angle_gamma   90.00
#
_symmetry.space_group_name_H-M   'P 1'
#
loop_
_entity.id
_entity.type
_entity.pdbx_description
1 polymer ?
#
loop_
_entity_poly.entity_id
_entity_poly.type
_entity_poly.pdbx_seq_one_letter_code
_entity_poly.pdbx_strand_id
1 'polypeptide(L)'
;MATDFFARFEAEYLPRIVAAIGQHDRRVQLHTLPAETSGRPARLRMTGDGPPDLRRHPYALDITLAWDGLEVQRLFAAGGDARFAGYLTALPSKLRAWQEPRGIDFRTLSQADPQILIGGLDFEH
;
A
#
# COMPACT_ATOMS: atom_id res chain seq x y z
N MET A 1 7.39 -15.52 24.98
CA MET A 1 7.56 -15.31 23.52
C MET A 1 6.90 -14.00 23.18
N ALA A 2 7.67 -12.99 22.73
CA ALA A 2 7.07 -11.74 22.28
C ALA A 2 6.25 -12.02 21.01
N THR A 3 5.00 -11.58 20.98
CA THR A 3 4.16 -11.66 19.78
C THR A 3 4.85 -10.90 18.65
N ASP A 4 5.19 -11.59 17.57
CA ASP A 4 5.68 -10.93 16.36
C ASP A 4 4.49 -10.34 15.58
N PHE A 5 4.11 -9.11 15.95
CA PHE A 5 3.02 -8.39 15.30
C PHE A 5 3.28 -8.17 13.81
N PHE A 6 4.54 -8.09 13.36
CA PHE A 6 4.86 -7.85 11.96
C PHE A 6 4.70 -9.11 11.12
N ALA A 7 5.13 -10.25 11.63
CA ALA A 7 4.86 -11.54 10.98
C ALA A 7 3.35 -11.83 10.90
N ARG A 8 2.60 -11.51 11.96
CA ARG A 8 1.13 -11.63 11.94
C ARG A 8 0.48 -10.66 10.96
N PHE A 9 0.96 -9.42 10.87
CA PHE A 9 0.47 -8.44 9.90
C PHE A 9 0.65 -8.93 8.46
N GLU A 10 1.84 -9.46 8.16
CA GLU A 10 2.18 -10.01 6.84
C GLU A 10 1.28 -11.21 6.50
N ALA A 11 0.95 -12.06 7.47
CA ALA A 11 0.10 -13.23 7.25
C ALA A 11 -1.42 -12.90 7.19
N GLU A 12 -1.91 -12.04 8.08
CA GLU A 12 -3.37 -11.85 8.30
C GLU A 12 -3.94 -10.65 7.53
N TYR A 13 -3.17 -9.57 7.38
CA TYR A 13 -3.68 -8.28 6.91
C TYR A 13 -3.19 -7.93 5.50
N LEU A 14 -1.90 -8.13 5.23
CA LEU A 14 -1.31 -7.78 3.94
C LEU A 14 -2.02 -8.44 2.73
N PRO A 15 -2.42 -9.74 2.76
CA PRO A 15 -3.13 -10.36 1.65
C PRO A 15 -4.50 -9.71 1.39
N ARG A 16 -5.15 -9.19 2.45
CA ARG A 16 -6.45 -8.50 2.36
C ARG A 16 -6.31 -7.12 1.75
N ILE A 17 -5.22 -6.40 2.05
CA ILE A 17 -4.87 -5.13 1.38
C ILE A 17 -4.61 -5.38 -0.11
N VAL A 18 -3.81 -6.41 -0.43
CA VAL A 18 -3.53 -6.81 -1.82
C VAL A 18 -4.82 -7.12 -2.56
N ALA A 19 -5.72 -7.91 -1.97
CA ALA A 19 -7.01 -8.22 -2.57
C ALA A 19 -7.86 -6.98 -2.81
N ALA A 20 -7.95 -6.07 -1.84
CA ALA A 20 -8.73 -4.84 -1.96
C ALA A 20 -8.20 -3.90 -3.07
N ILE A 21 -6.87 -3.73 -3.17
CA ILE A 21 -6.26 -2.94 -4.23
C ILE A 21 -6.45 -3.61 -5.59
N GLY A 22 -6.23 -4.93 -5.69
CA GLY A 22 -6.39 -5.67 -6.94
C GLY A 22 -7.84 -5.72 -7.45
N GLN A 23 -8.81 -5.66 -6.55
CA GLN A 23 -10.23 -5.46 -6.92
C GLN A 23 -10.49 -4.06 -7.47
N HIS A 24 -9.78 -3.04 -6.98
CA HIS A 24 -9.93 -1.66 -7.40
C HIS A 24 -9.25 -1.37 -8.75
N ASP A 25 -8.02 -1.84 -8.96
CA ASP A 25 -7.31 -1.71 -10.24
C ASP A 25 -6.60 -3.01 -10.62
N ARG A 26 -7.19 -3.73 -11.59
CA ARG A 26 -6.68 -5.02 -12.09
C ARG A 26 -5.41 -4.90 -12.94
N ARG A 27 -5.05 -3.69 -13.37
CA ARG A 27 -3.88 -3.46 -14.22
C ARG A 27 -2.61 -3.24 -13.41
N VAL A 28 -2.77 -2.96 -12.11
CA VAL A 28 -1.66 -2.84 -11.17
C VAL A 28 -1.22 -4.24 -10.72
N GLN A 29 0.07 -4.51 -10.85
CA GLN A 29 0.72 -5.68 -10.29
C GLN A 29 1.11 -5.38 -8.84
N LEU A 30 0.84 -6.33 -7.96
CA LEU A 30 1.01 -6.18 -6.52
C LEU A 30 2.05 -7.19 -6.03
N HIS A 31 3.09 -6.69 -5.39
CA HIS A 31 4.20 -7.48 -4.88
C HIS A 31 4.40 -7.22 -3.39
N THR A 32 4.14 -8.23 -2.57
CA THR A 32 4.46 -8.17 -1.14
C THR A 32 5.97 -8.19 -0.98
N LEU A 33 6.50 -7.20 -0.27
CA LEU A 33 7.91 -7.11 0.08
C LEU A 33 8.05 -7.46 1.57
N PRO A 34 8.70 -8.59 1.92
CA PRO A 34 8.91 -8.97 3.31
C PRO A 34 9.69 -7.91 4.08
N ALA A 35 9.62 -7.96 5.41
CA ALA A 35 10.43 -7.09 6.25
C ALA A 35 11.94 -7.33 6.00
N GLU A 36 12.67 -6.29 5.60
CA GLU A 36 14.12 -6.36 5.37
C GLU A 36 14.92 -6.55 6.67
N THR A 37 14.32 -6.22 7.82
CA THR A 37 14.95 -6.32 9.14
C THR A 37 13.87 -6.56 10.19
N SER A 38 14.21 -7.34 11.22
CA SER A 38 13.36 -7.54 12.39
C SER A 38 12.94 -6.19 12.98
N GLY A 39 11.64 -6.03 13.28
CA GLY A 39 11.12 -4.80 13.86
C GLY A 39 10.50 -3.80 12.87
N ARG A 40 10.32 -4.18 11.60
CA ARG A 40 9.56 -3.41 10.62
C ARG A 40 8.44 -4.24 9.99
N PRO A 41 7.30 -3.63 9.63
CA PRO A 41 6.27 -4.35 8.89
C PRO A 41 6.71 -4.62 7.45
N ALA A 42 6.12 -5.66 6.86
CA ALA A 42 6.18 -5.89 5.43
C ALA A 42 5.60 -4.69 4.65
N ARG A 43 6.09 -4.50 3.42
CA ARG A 43 5.68 -3.43 2.51
C ARG A 43 4.91 -4.00 1.32
N LEU A 44 4.22 -3.14 0.59
CA LEU A 44 3.56 -3.52 -0.65
C LEU A 44 4.06 -2.66 -1.80
N ARG A 45 4.63 -3.29 -2.82
CA ARG A 45 4.99 -2.61 -4.07
C ARG A 45 3.87 -2.77 -5.08
N MET A 46 3.50 -1.66 -5.69
CA MET A 46 2.51 -1.53 -6.76
C MET A 46 3.22 -1.12 -8.02
N THR A 47 3.21 -1.96 -9.04
CA THR A 47 3.81 -1.67 -10.34
C THR A 47 2.76 -1.71 -11.44
N GLY A 48 3.03 -1.03 -12.54
CA GLY A 48 2.15 -1.05 -13.71
C GLY A 48 2.87 -0.49 -14.91
N ASP A 49 2.82 -1.21 -16.01
CA ASP A 49 3.44 -0.78 -17.26
C ASP A 49 2.35 -0.31 -18.23
N GLY A 50 2.09 1.00 -18.20
CA GLY A 50 1.24 1.65 -19.19
C GLY A 50 1.99 1.89 -20.51
N PRO A 51 1.30 1.85 -21.67
CA PRO A 51 1.92 2.13 -22.96
C PRO A 51 2.67 3.48 -22.91
N PRO A 52 3.97 3.54 -23.26
CA PRO A 52 4.77 4.75 -23.16
C PRO A 52 4.12 5.98 -23.80
N ASP A 53 3.50 5.80 -24.96
CA ASP A 53 2.84 6.86 -25.74
C ASP A 53 1.58 7.43 -25.07
N LEU A 54 1.02 6.73 -24.08
CA LEU A 54 -0.19 7.13 -23.35
C LEU A 54 0.10 7.58 -21.91
N ARG A 55 1.37 7.60 -21.50
CA ARG A 55 1.73 8.00 -20.13
C ARG A 55 1.54 9.51 -19.94
N ARG A 56 0.91 9.90 -18.83
CA ARG A 56 0.84 11.29 -18.40
C ARG A 56 2.17 11.78 -17.81
N HIS A 57 2.91 10.88 -17.20
CA HIS A 57 4.17 11.16 -16.52
C HIS A 57 5.33 10.31 -17.09
N PRO A 58 6.59 10.74 -16.96
CA PRO A 58 7.71 10.10 -17.66
C PRO A 58 8.02 8.67 -17.21
N TYR A 59 7.68 8.29 -15.97
CA TYR A 59 8.01 6.98 -15.42
C TYR A 59 6.80 6.06 -15.37
N ALA A 60 7.02 4.76 -15.54
CA ALA A 60 6.00 3.74 -15.28
C ALA A 60 5.64 3.71 -13.80
N LEU A 61 4.46 3.20 -13.46
CA LEU A 61 4.02 3.10 -12.07
C LEU A 61 4.94 2.15 -11.29
N ASP A 62 5.54 2.68 -10.22
CA ASP A 62 6.38 1.98 -9.25
C ASP A 62 6.29 2.69 -7.89
N ILE A 63 5.34 2.23 -7.07
CA ILE A 63 5.03 2.80 -5.76
C ILE A 63 5.25 1.74 -4.70
N THR A 64 5.96 2.09 -3.63
CA THR A 64 6.04 1.25 -2.42
C THR A 64 5.22 1.87 -1.30
N LEU A 65 4.30 1.10 -0.74
CA LEU A 65 3.53 1.44 0.45
C LEU A 65 4.21 0.84 1.68
N ALA A 66 4.43 1.66 2.71
CA ALA A 66 5.01 1.24 3.98
C ALA A 66 4.20 1.81 5.16
N TRP A 67 3.76 0.92 6.04
CA TRP A 67 2.98 1.27 7.23
C TRP A 67 3.87 1.61 8.42
N ASP A 68 3.35 2.47 9.28
CA ASP A 68 3.99 2.75 10.56
C ASP A 68 3.93 1.52 11.48
N GLY A 69 5.03 1.24 12.18
CA GLY A 69 5.14 0.05 13.02
C GLY A 69 4.22 0.09 14.25
N LEU A 70 3.96 1.28 14.81
CA LEU A 70 3.01 1.44 15.92
C LEU A 70 1.58 1.28 15.43
N GLU A 71 1.26 1.78 14.24
CA GLU A 71 -0.06 1.59 13.61
C GLU A 71 -0.35 0.11 13.36
N VAL A 72 0.65 -0.65 12.89
CA VAL A 72 0.51 -2.11 12.74
C VAL A 72 0.28 -2.79 14.08
N GLN A 73 1.00 -2.40 15.14
CA GLN A 73 0.76 -2.96 16.49
C GLN A 73 -0.66 -2.63 16.99
N ARG A 74 -1.18 -1.44 16.67
CA ARG A 74 -2.54 -1.01 17.04
C ARG A 74 -3.64 -1.84 16.38
N LEU A 75 -3.36 -2.54 15.27
CA LEU A 75 -4.31 -3.50 14.68
C LEU A 75 -4.56 -4.73 15.57
N PHE A 76 -3.65 -5.04 16.48
CA PHE A 76 -3.79 -6.18 17.39
C PHE A 76 -4.32 -5.79 18.78
N ALA A 77 -4.60 -4.50 18.99
CA ALA A 77 -5.30 -4.01 20.16
C ALA A 77 -6.83 -4.10 19.99
N ALA A 78 -7.57 -3.83 21.06
CA ALA A 78 -9.03 -3.79 21.02
C ALA A 78 -9.52 -2.81 19.93
N GLY A 79 -10.46 -3.27 19.09
CA GLY A 79 -11.00 -2.48 17.98
C GLY A 79 -10.16 -2.47 16.70
N GLY A 80 -9.04 -3.19 16.65
CA GLY A 80 -8.15 -3.26 15.48
C GLY A 80 -8.83 -3.78 14.20
N ASP A 81 -9.71 -4.78 14.32
CA ASP A 81 -10.48 -5.30 13.18
C ASP A 81 -11.40 -4.23 12.55
N ALA A 82 -12.07 -3.44 13.39
CA ALA A 82 -12.94 -2.36 12.93
C ALA A 82 -12.13 -1.24 12.26
N ARG A 83 -10.98 -0.89 12.84
CA ARG A 83 -10.02 0.05 12.23
C ARG A 83 -9.57 -0.45 10.85
N PHE A 84 -9.18 -1.72 10.75
CA PHE A 84 -8.75 -2.30 9.48
C PHE A 84 -9.88 -2.35 8.45
N ALA A 85 -11.10 -2.71 8.83
CA ALA A 85 -12.26 -2.68 7.94
C ALA A 85 -12.56 -1.26 7.42
N GLY A 86 -12.44 -0.25 8.30
CA GLY A 86 -12.53 1.16 7.93
C GLY A 86 -11.45 1.55 6.92
N TYR A 87 -10.20 1.18 7.18
CA TYR A 87 -9.08 1.39 6.25
C TYR A 87 -9.33 0.77 4.87
N LEU A 88 -9.79 -0.49 4.81
CA LEU A 88 -10.10 -1.14 3.54
C LEU A 88 -11.21 -0.42 2.77
N THR A 89 -12.22 0.09 3.49
CA THR A 89 -13.32 0.86 2.90
C THR A 89 -12.84 2.21 2.36
N ALA A 90 -11.90 2.86 3.05
CA ALA A 90 -11.30 4.14 2.65
C ALA A 90 -10.17 3.99 1.62
N LEU A 91 -9.72 2.77 1.31
CA LEU A 91 -8.55 2.56 0.45
C LEU A 91 -8.68 3.21 -0.95
N PRO A 92 -9.83 3.13 -1.65
CA PRO A 92 -10.00 3.80 -2.93
C PRO A 92 -9.89 5.34 -2.84
N SER A 93 -10.42 5.95 -1.77
CA SER A 93 -10.32 7.40 -1.57
C SER A 93 -8.89 7.81 -1.19
N LYS A 94 -8.19 7.02 -0.37
CA LYS A 94 -6.77 7.22 -0.07
C LYS A 94 -5.90 7.16 -1.32
N LEU A 95 -6.07 6.13 -2.16
CA LEU A 95 -5.36 6.00 -3.44
C LEU A 95 -5.58 7.23 -4.32
N ARG A 96 -6.82 7.74 -4.41
CA ARG A 96 -7.13 8.97 -5.14
C ARG A 96 -6.45 10.19 -4.52
N ALA A 97 -6.50 10.34 -3.21
CA ALA A 97 -5.87 11.46 -2.49
C ALA A 97 -4.35 11.49 -2.67
N TRP A 98 -3.71 10.35 -2.96
CA TRP A 98 -2.28 10.29 -3.22
C TRP A 98 -1.89 10.72 -4.64
N GLN A 99 -2.81 10.71 -5.60
CA GLN A 99 -2.51 10.95 -7.01
C GLN A 99 -1.88 12.32 -7.26
N GLU A 100 -2.62 13.38 -6.96
CA GLU A 100 -2.19 14.74 -7.29
C GLU A 100 -0.94 15.20 -6.51
N PRO A 101 -0.86 15.03 -5.17
CA PRO A 101 0.29 15.52 -4.41
C PRO A 101 1.60 14.79 -4.70
N ARG A 102 1.53 13.57 -5.27
CA ARG A 102 2.72 12.72 -5.55
C ARG A 102 2.95 12.52 -7.04
N GLY A 103 2.17 13.18 -7.90
CA GLY A 103 2.28 13.01 -9.35
C GLY A 103 2.08 11.56 -9.80
N ILE A 104 1.12 10.84 -9.22
CA ILE A 104 0.74 9.48 -9.62
C ILE A 104 -0.49 9.56 -10.51
N ASP A 105 -0.48 8.84 -11.64
CA ASP A 105 -1.65 8.62 -12.49
C ASP A 105 -1.90 7.11 -12.65
N PHE A 106 -2.87 6.59 -11.90
CA PHE A 106 -3.28 5.18 -12.02
C PHE A 106 -4.00 4.89 -13.34
N ARG A 107 -4.59 5.89 -14.01
CA ARG A 107 -5.27 5.67 -15.30
C ARG A 107 -4.27 5.33 -16.39
N THR A 108 -3.13 6.03 -16.43
CA THR A 108 -2.07 5.80 -17.43
C THR A 108 -0.92 4.93 -16.91
N LEU A 109 -1.03 4.43 -15.67
CA LEU A 109 0.01 3.64 -14.98
C LEU A 109 1.37 4.33 -15.07
N SER A 110 1.41 5.62 -14.70
CA SER A 110 2.63 6.43 -14.77
C SER A 110 2.76 7.36 -13.57
N GLN A 111 3.98 7.78 -13.27
CA GLN A 111 4.28 8.68 -12.16
C GLN A 111 5.41 9.67 -12.48
N ALA A 112 5.42 10.78 -11.73
CA ALA A 112 6.32 11.92 -11.95
C ALA A 112 7.77 11.63 -11.54
N ASP A 113 7.97 10.81 -10.51
CA ASP A 113 9.29 10.41 -10.00
C ASP A 113 9.62 8.95 -10.37
N PRO A 114 10.90 8.58 -10.55
CA PRO A 114 11.27 7.21 -10.96
C PRO A 114 10.87 6.13 -9.95
N GLN A 115 10.75 6.48 -8.67
CA GLN A 115 10.27 5.59 -7.61
C GLN A 115 9.59 6.44 -6.53
N ILE A 116 8.40 6.02 -6.08
CA ILE A 116 7.66 6.70 -5.02
C ILE A 116 7.55 5.79 -3.81
N LEU A 117 7.98 6.28 -2.64
CA LEU A 117 7.74 5.65 -1.35
C LEU A 117 6.65 6.43 -0.60
N ILE A 118 5.54 5.77 -0.31
CA ILE A 118 4.51 6.28 0.60
C ILE A 118 4.71 5.58 1.95
N GLY A 119 5.52 6.21 2.80
CA GLY A 119 5.84 5.72 4.14
C GLY A 119 4.95 6.31 5.23
N GLY A 120 5.01 5.72 6.42
CA GLY A 120 4.29 6.18 7.61
C GLY A 120 2.78 6.03 7.50
N LEU A 121 2.30 5.07 6.70
CA LEU A 121 0.87 4.85 6.50
C LEU A 121 0.21 4.35 7.79
N ASP A 122 -0.92 4.98 8.12
CA ASP A 122 -1.84 4.58 9.17
C ASP A 122 -3.02 3.75 8.66
N PHE A 123 -3.81 3.23 9.60
CA PHE A 123 -5.08 2.56 9.35
C PHE A 123 -6.30 3.43 9.72
N GLU A 124 -6.13 4.75 9.82
CA GLU A 124 -7.24 5.67 10.02
C GLU A 124 -7.96 5.93 8.69
N HIS A 125 -9.25 6.27 8.71
CA HIS A 125 -10.08 6.47 7.50
C HIS A 125 -10.31 7.95 7.19
#